data_AF-A0A437UWZ1-F1
#
_entry.id   AF-A0A437UWZ1-F1
#
_cell.length_a   1.000
_cell.length_b   1.000
_cell.length_c   1.000
_cell.angle_alpha   90.00
_cell.angle_beta   90.00
_cell.angle_gamma   90.00
#
_symmetry.space_group_name_H-M   'P 1'
#
loop_
_entity.id
_entity.type
_entity.pdbx_description
1 polymer ?
#
loop_
_entity_poly.entity_id
_entity_poly.type
_entity_poly.pdbx_seq_one_letter_code
_entity_poly.pdbx_strand_id
1 'polypeptide(L)' 'MVNKEELTQNSVVIDGIELDNSERQECEVWTRVMGYYRPVSFYNVGKKGEFHERVEFVEPASCCMN' A
#
# COMPACT_ATOMS: atom_id res chain seq x y z
N MET A 1 7.34 10.68 -4.66
CA MET A 1 7.62 9.35 -5.25
C MET A 1 8.60 8.68 -4.31
N VAL A 2 8.15 7.76 -3.49
CA VAL A 2 9.08 6.90 -2.73
C VAL A 2 9.55 5.86 -3.74
N ASN A 3 10.86 5.72 -3.94
CA ASN A 3 11.36 4.67 -4.83
C ASN A 3 10.91 3.32 -4.26
N LYS A 4 10.46 2.39 -5.11
CA LYS A 4 10.03 1.05 -4.65
C LYS A 4 11.16 0.32 -3.91
N GLU A 5 12.39 0.73 -4.17
CA GLU A 5 13.64 0.28 -3.53
C GLU A 5 13.89 0.90 -2.14
N GLU A 6 13.18 1.99 -1.77
CA GLU A 6 13.25 2.61 -0.43
C GLU A 6 12.24 2.01 0.57
N LEU A 7 11.28 1.20 0.11
CA LEU A 7 10.26 0.53 0.93
C LEU A 7 10.61 -0.92 1.28
N THR A 8 11.69 -1.47 0.72
CA THR A 8 12.19 -2.79 1.08
C THR A 8 13.11 -2.65 2.30
N GLN A 9 12.53 -2.52 3.49
CA GLN A 9 13.29 -2.84 4.69
C GLN A 9 13.71 -4.31 4.57
N ASN A 10 15.02 -4.54 4.38
CA ASN A 10 15.61 -5.84 4.02
C ASN A 10 15.40 -6.95 5.07
N SER A 11 14.84 -6.63 6.23
CA SER A 11 14.36 -7.60 7.20
C SER A 11 13.17 -7.00 7.95
N VAL A 12 12.12 -7.81 8.13
CA VAL A 12 10.97 -7.47 8.98
C VAL A 12 10.86 -8.61 9.99
N VAL A 13 10.88 -8.27 11.27
CA VAL A 13 10.74 -9.24 12.36
C VAL A 13 9.26 -9.33 12.71
N ILE A 14 8.65 -10.49 12.50
CA ILE A 14 7.27 -10.78 12.92
C ILE A 14 7.34 -11.87 13.97
N ASP A 15 6.82 -11.61 15.17
CA ASP A 15 6.78 -12.57 16.28
C ASP A 15 8.15 -13.21 16.63
N GLY A 16 9.25 -12.50 16.38
CA GLY A 16 10.61 -12.96 16.62
C GLY A 16 11.21 -13.81 15.48
N ILE A 17 10.51 -13.94 14.35
CA ILE A 17 10.98 -14.65 13.15
C ILE A 17 11.50 -13.61 12.15
N GLU A 18 12.76 -13.76 11.74
CA GLU A 18 13.37 -13.00 10.65
C GLU A 18 13.18 -13.76 9.33
N LEU A 19 12.61 -13.09 8.32
CA LEU A 19 12.42 -13.65 6.97
C LEU A 19 13.23 -12.86 5.95
N ASP A 20 14.08 -13.56 5.20
CA ASP A 20 14.77 -13.00 4.03
C ASP A 20 13.77 -12.73 2.89
N ASN A 21 14.12 -11.83 1.97
CA ASN A 21 13.26 -11.53 0.83
C ASN A 21 13.02 -12.74 -0.09
N SER A 22 13.99 -13.67 -0.20
CA SER A 22 13.83 -14.90 -1.01
C SER A 22 12.82 -15.88 -0.44
N GLU A 23 12.55 -15.81 0.86
CA GLU A 23 11.61 -16.69 1.57
C GLU A 23 10.17 -16.14 1.53
N ARG A 24 9.97 -14.91 1.05
CA ARG A 24 8.66 -14.25 1.00
C ARG A 24 7.90 -14.62 -0.26
N GLN A 25 6.59 -14.80 -0.09
CA GLN A 25 5.66 -14.92 -1.21
C GLN A 25 5.11 -13.55 -1.58
N GLU A 26 5.01 -13.26 -2.89
CA GLU A 26 4.34 -12.04 -3.35
C GLU A 26 2.84 -12.07 -3.00
N CYS A 27 2.35 -10.96 -2.44
CA CYS A 27 0.94 -10.78 -2.13
C CYS A 27 0.29 -9.84 -3.15
N GLU A 28 -0.84 -10.26 -3.71
CA GLU A 28 -1.60 -9.38 -4.59
C GLU A 28 -2.47 -8.42 -3.77
N VAL A 29 -2.32 -7.12 -4.05
CA VAL A 29 -3.11 -6.08 -3.42
C VAL A 29 -4.37 -5.82 -4.24
N TRP A 30 -5.52 -5.85 -3.59
CA TRP A 30 -6.83 -5.61 -4.21
C TRP A 30 -7.42 -4.31 -3.68
N THR A 31 -8.04 -3.54 -4.57
CA THR A 31 -8.62 -2.24 -4.22
C THR A 31 -9.91 -1.98 -4.98
N ARG A 32 -10.71 -1.02 -4.50
CA ARG A 32 -12.02 -0.71 -5.06
C ARG A 32 -11.91 0.26 -6.24
N VAL A 33 -12.37 -0.18 -7.41
CA VAL A 33 -12.48 0.62 -8.63
C VAL A 33 -13.95 0.74 -9.00
N MET A 34 -14.50 1.95 -8.93
CA MET A 34 -15.86 2.26 -9.39
C MET A 34 -16.96 1.31 -8.88
N GLY A 35 -16.79 0.68 -7.71
CA GLY A 35 -17.79 -0.19 -7.09
C GLY A 35 -17.41 -1.66 -6.95
N TYR A 36 -16.38 -2.15 -7.66
CA TYR A 36 -15.92 -3.55 -7.57
C TYR A 36 -14.43 -3.65 -7.18
N TYR A 37 -13.99 -4.84 -6.77
CA TYR A 37 -12.59 -5.10 -6.44
C TYR A 37 -11.78 -5.47 -7.68
N ARG A 38 -10.62 -4.84 -7.83
CA ARG A 38 -9.67 -5.09 -8.91
C ARG A 38 -8.26 -5.21 -8.35
N PRO A 39 -7.42 -6.14 -8.85
CA PRO A 39 -6.01 -6.18 -8.52
C PRO A 39 -5.30 -4.89 -8.91
N VAL A 40 -4.42 -4.41 -8.04
CA VAL A 40 -3.55 -3.25 -8.34
C VAL A 40 -2.56 -3.60 -9.46
N SER A 41 -2.14 -4.87 -9.56
CA SER A 41 -1.29 -5.39 -10.65
C SER A 41 -1.90 -5.12 -12.05
N PHE A 42 -3.23 -5.01 -12.15
CA PHE A 42 -3.94 -4.81 -13.41
C PHE A 42 -4.13 -3.33 -13.79
N TYR A 43 -3.53 -2.39 -13.06
CA TYR A 43 -3.65 -0.96 -13.34
C TYR A 43 -2.81 -0.57 -14.55
N ASN A 44 -3.46 0.03 -15.56
CA ASN A 44 -2.76 0.69 -16.66
C ASN A 44 -2.25 2.07 -16.24
N VAL A 45 -1.44 2.71 -17.09
CA VAL A 45 -0.84 4.03 -16.79
C VAL A 45 -1.90 5.09 -16.47
N GLY A 46 -3.00 5.14 -17.23
CA GLY A 46 -4.09 6.09 -16.99
C GLY A 46 -4.78 5.88 -15.63
N LYS A 47 -5.04 4.63 -15.24
CA LYS A 47 -5.65 4.31 -13.93
C LYS A 47 -4.70 4.61 -12.78
N LYS A 48 -3.38 4.41 -12.97
CA LYS A 48 -2.37 4.85 -11.99
C LYS A 48 -2.42 6.37 -11.84
N GLY A 49 -2.47 7.13 -12.93
CA GLY A 49 -2.61 8.59 -12.89
C GLY A 49 -3.84 9.04 -12.11
N GLU A 50 -5.03 8.56 -12.49
CA GLU A 50 -6.28 8.89 -11.77
C GLU A 50 -6.23 8.52 -10.29
N PHE A 51 -5.60 7.39 -9.93
CA PHE A 51 -5.45 7.01 -8.52
C PHE A 51 -4.58 8.00 -7.73
N HIS A 52 -3.50 8.53 -8.31
CA HIS A 52 -2.63 9.51 -7.64
C HIS A 52 -3.29 10.89 -7.46
N GLU A 53 -4.31 11.20 -8.27
CA GLU A 53 -5.08 12.44 -8.17
C GLU A 53 -6.20 12.35 -7.12
N ARG A 54 -6.43 11.17 -6.52
CA ARG A 54 -7.44 11.01 -5.46
C ARG A 54 -7.02 11.72 -4.19
N VAL A 55 -7.97 12.41 -3.57
CA VAL A 55 -7.80 13.03 -2.25
C VAL A 55 -8.31 12.06 -1.19
N GLU A 56 -7.44 11.70 -0.26
CA GLU A 56 -7.79 10.86 0.89
C GLU A 56 -8.50 11.70 1.96
N PHE A 57 -9.49 11.09 2.60
CA PHE A 57 -10.09 11.70 3.79
C PHE A 57 -9.12 11.56 4.96
N VAL A 58 -8.80 12.66 5.60
CA VAL A 58 -8.04 12.70 6.86
C VAL A 58 -9.02 12.99 7.97
N GLU A 59 -9.12 12.10 8.95
CA GLU A 59 -9.96 12.35 10.11
C GLU A 59 -9.46 13.60 10.85
N PRO A 60 -10.36 14.48 11.31
CA PRO A 60 -9.95 15.60 12.14
C PRO A 60 -9.30 15.05 13.41
N ALA A 61 -8.21 15.69 13.85
CA ALA A 61 -7.59 15.34 15.14
C ALA A 61 -8.67 15.37 16.22
N SER A 62 -8.83 14.25 16.93
CA SER A 62 -9.84 14.14 17.99
C SER A 62 -9.64 15.28 19.00
N CYS A 63 -10.72 16.01 19.30
CA CYS A 63 -10.73 17.18 20.17
C CYS A 63 -10.45 16.85 21.65
N CYS A 64 -10.16 15.59 22.02
CA CYS A 64 -9.84 15.23 23.40
C CYS A 64 -8.36 15.46 23.73
N MET A 65 -7.95 16.72 23.67
CA MET A 65 -6.93 17.26 24.57
C MET A 65 -7.56 18.44 25.31
N ASN A 66 -8.15 18.15 26.46
CA ASN A 66 -8.22 19.01 27.66
C ASN A 66 -8.80 18.20 28.82
#